data_AF-Q8Z6W0-F1
#
_entry.id   AF-Q8Z6W0-F1
#
_cell.length_a   1.000
_cell.length_b   1.000
_cell.length_c   1.000
_cell.angle_alpha   90.00
_cell.angle_beta   90.00
_cell.angle_gamma   90.00
#
_symmetry.space_group_name_H-M   'P 1'
#
loop_
_entity.id
_entity.type
_entity.pdbx_description
1 polymer ?
#
loop_
_entity_poly.entity_id
_entity_poly.type
_entity_poly.pdbx_seq_one_letter_code
_entity_poly.pdbx_strand_id
1 'polypeptide(L)'
;MMQASTKYLSPALKPNVPTLAHLGKAKLFELMTEDDEELAELADGGTVAGLTLDDVDRMSVRELRQALREARETNAAQQRVLADKNEKIDSLSTRLEKKSRIQPPEPDEEVKKLRAEVTALAVEAESAIAVRLSSAFETLCAY
;
A
#
# COMPACT_ATOMS: atom_id res chain seq x y z
N MET A 1 39.39 -10.35 20.63
CA MET A 1 38.53 -9.32 21.24
C MET A 1 37.11 -9.84 21.34
N MET A 2 36.34 -9.40 22.33
CA MET A 2 34.94 -9.80 22.52
C MET A 2 34.03 -9.13 21.47
N GLN A 3 33.10 -9.86 20.85
CA GLN A 3 32.26 -9.38 19.74
C GLN A 3 31.37 -8.17 20.12
N ALA A 4 30.82 -8.16 21.33
CA ALA A 4 30.05 -7.01 21.81
C ALA A 4 30.92 -5.75 21.90
N SER A 5 32.18 -5.88 22.36
CA SER A 5 33.11 -4.76 22.42
C SER A 5 33.43 -4.21 21.04
N THR A 6 33.55 -5.07 20.02
CA THR A 6 33.78 -4.60 18.64
C THR A 6 32.57 -3.87 18.07
N LYS A 7 31.34 -4.28 18.41
CA LYS A 7 30.12 -3.60 17.96
C LYS A 7 29.95 -2.25 18.65
N TYR A 8 29.91 -2.21 19.97
CA TYR A 8 29.62 -0.95 20.70
C TYR A 8 30.76 0.08 20.65
N LEU A 9 32.00 -0.34 20.33
CA LEU A 9 33.11 0.58 20.09
C LEU A 9 33.29 0.94 18.60
N SER A 10 32.35 0.55 17.73
CA SER A 10 32.35 0.97 16.32
C SER A 10 32.28 2.49 16.22
N PRO A 11 32.82 3.11 15.16
CA PRO A 11 32.73 4.56 14.99
C PRO A 11 31.31 5.12 15.07
N ALA A 12 30.32 4.33 14.63
CA ALA A 12 28.90 4.69 14.68
C ALA A 12 28.35 4.73 16.11
N LEU A 13 28.69 3.74 16.95
CA LEU A 13 28.13 3.59 18.29
C LEU A 13 28.99 4.16 19.42
N LYS A 14 30.27 4.44 19.16
CA LYS A 14 31.21 5.00 20.13
C LYS A 14 30.68 6.21 20.91
N PRO A 15 30.01 7.23 20.31
CA PRO A 15 29.45 8.35 21.08
C PRO A 15 28.35 7.90 22.05
N ASN A 16 27.66 6.80 21.75
CA ASN A 16 26.45 6.35 22.43
C ASN A 16 26.73 5.30 23.51
N VAL A 17 27.99 4.86 23.64
CA VAL A 17 28.45 3.91 24.67
C VAL A 17 28.02 4.30 26.09
N PRO A 18 28.15 5.55 26.56
CA PRO A 18 27.74 5.90 27.92
C PRO A 18 26.25 5.66 28.18
N THR A 19 25.42 5.97 27.19
CA THR A 19 23.96 5.81 27.23
C THR A 19 23.58 4.33 27.18
N LEU A 20 24.10 3.59 26.20
CA LEU A 20 23.79 2.16 26.04
C LEU A 20 24.34 1.31 27.20
N ALA A 21 25.47 1.69 27.78
CA ALA A 21 26.07 0.98 28.92
C ALA A 21 25.16 0.94 30.16
N HIS A 22 24.22 1.89 30.31
CA HIS A 22 23.25 1.88 31.42
C HIS A 22 22.36 0.65 31.43
N LEU A 23 22.03 0.07 30.27
CA LEU A 23 21.18 -1.11 30.15
C LEU A 23 21.81 -2.39 30.74
N GLY A 24 23.11 -2.35 31.00
CA GLY A 24 23.86 -3.48 31.53
C GLY A 24 24.18 -4.55 30.47
N LYS A 25 25.19 -5.38 30.79
CA LYS A 25 25.80 -6.31 29.84
C LYS A 25 24.81 -7.28 29.19
N ALA A 26 23.86 -7.80 29.97
CA ALA A 26 22.91 -8.81 29.49
C ALA A 26 21.98 -8.27 28.40
N LYS A 27 21.45 -7.06 28.56
CA LYS A 27 20.59 -6.42 27.55
C LYS A 27 21.38 -6.03 26.30
N LEU A 28 22.62 -5.57 26.47
CA LEU A 28 23.53 -5.30 25.36
C LEU A 28 23.86 -6.55 24.52
N PHE A 29 23.81 -7.75 25.09
CA PHE A 29 23.97 -8.96 24.29
C PHE A 29 22.75 -9.27 23.43
N GLU A 30 21.54 -9.04 23.94
CA GLU A 30 20.31 -9.24 23.17
C GLU A 30 20.23 -8.23 22.01
N LEU A 31 20.65 -6.99 22.24
CA LEU A 31 20.66 -5.90 21.27
C LEU A 31 21.79 -5.99 20.22
N MET A 32 22.75 -6.90 20.37
CA MET A 32 23.92 -6.99 19.50
C MET A 32 23.58 -7.32 18.04
N THR A 33 22.40 -7.89 17.79
CA THR A 33 21.93 -8.24 16.45
C THR A 33 21.21 -7.11 15.72
N GLU A 34 20.81 -6.06 16.43
CA GLU A 34 20.16 -4.89 15.83
C GLU A 34 21.19 -4.04 15.09
N ASP A 35 20.75 -3.21 14.16
CA ASP A 35 21.67 -2.42 13.33
C ASP A 35 22.31 -1.28 14.14
N ASP A 36 23.53 -0.89 13.76
CA ASP A 36 24.26 0.18 14.47
C ASP A 36 23.50 1.52 14.39
N GLU A 37 22.74 1.75 13.33
CA GLU A 37 21.88 2.93 13.16
C GLU A 37 20.69 2.90 14.12
N GLU A 38 19.96 1.77 14.22
CA GLU A 38 18.83 1.62 15.14
C GLU A 38 19.26 1.75 16.61
N LEU A 39 20.43 1.20 16.95
CA LEU A 39 21.00 1.32 18.29
C LEU A 39 21.47 2.75 18.59
N ALA A 40 21.92 3.48 17.56
CA ALA A 40 22.25 4.88 17.72
C ALA A 40 20.99 5.71 17.97
N GLU A 41 19.94 5.50 17.17
CA GLU A 41 18.63 6.12 17.36
C GLU A 41 18.06 5.84 18.74
N LEU A 42 18.12 4.60 19.23
CA LEU A 42 17.67 4.24 20.58
C LEU A 42 18.37 5.08 21.66
N ALA A 43 19.69 5.29 21.53
CA ALA A 43 20.46 6.10 22.47
C ALA A 43 20.11 7.59 22.38
N ASP A 44 19.69 8.06 21.21
CA ASP A 44 19.27 9.44 20.96
C ASP A 44 17.77 9.70 21.28
N GLY A 45 17.09 8.71 21.89
CA GLY A 45 15.70 8.80 22.33
C GLY A 45 14.67 8.26 21.33
N GLY A 46 15.14 7.62 20.26
CA GLY A 46 14.32 6.81 19.35
C GLY A 46 13.97 5.44 19.95
N THR A 47 13.75 4.47 19.07
CA THR A 47 13.28 3.14 19.45
C THR A 47 14.00 2.04 18.70
N VAL A 48 14.12 0.87 19.33
CA VAL A 48 14.54 -0.37 18.67
C VAL A 48 13.45 -1.41 18.84
N ALA A 49 13.04 -2.08 17.76
CA ALA A 49 11.89 -2.99 17.79
C ALA A 49 10.61 -2.37 18.41
N GLY A 50 10.42 -1.05 18.28
CA GLY A 50 9.31 -0.31 18.88
C GLY A 50 9.42 -0.05 20.38
N LEU A 51 10.57 -0.32 21.00
CA LEU A 51 10.85 -0.10 22.42
C LEU A 51 11.75 1.11 22.60
N THR A 52 11.42 1.99 23.55
CA THR A 52 12.30 3.09 23.97
C THR A 52 13.41 2.58 24.89
N LEU A 53 14.44 3.42 25.11
CA LEU A 53 15.51 3.09 26.04
C LEU A 53 14.99 2.83 27.46
N ASP A 54 13.98 3.59 27.90
CA ASP A 54 13.33 3.42 29.22
C ASP A 54 12.49 2.14 29.30
N ASP A 55 11.80 1.75 28.22
CA ASP A 55 11.10 0.46 28.17
C ASP A 55 12.09 -0.70 28.33
N VAL A 56 13.18 -0.65 27.55
CA VAL A 56 14.24 -1.66 27.60
C VAL A 56 14.87 -1.70 28.99
N ASP A 57 15.07 -0.57 29.65
CA ASP A 57 15.63 -0.49 31.01
C ASP A 57 14.70 -1.07 32.08
N ARG A 58 13.39 -0.82 31.99
CA ARG A 58 12.40 -1.29 32.98
C ARG A 58 12.09 -2.78 32.88
N MET A 59 12.22 -3.38 31.70
CA MET A 59 11.92 -4.79 31.51
C MET A 59 13.09 -5.71 31.87
N SER A 60 12.77 -6.99 32.10
CA SER A 60 13.76 -8.04 32.26
C SER A 60 14.41 -8.41 30.93
N VAL A 61 15.60 -9.03 31.00
CA VAL A 61 16.31 -9.54 29.81
C VAL A 61 15.48 -10.58 29.04
N ARG A 62 14.63 -11.34 29.75
CA ARG A 62 13.75 -12.34 29.13
C ARG A 62 12.65 -11.69 28.31
N GLU A 63 12.04 -10.63 28.84
CA GLU A 63 11.03 -9.84 28.13
C GLU A 63 11.65 -9.15 26.92
N LEU A 64 12.84 -8.55 27.07
CA LEU A 64 13.56 -7.95 25.94
C LEU A 64 13.82 -8.97 24.82
N ARG A 65 14.33 -10.15 25.17
CA ARG A 65 14.57 -11.22 24.19
C ARG A 65 13.28 -11.63 23.48
N GLN A 66 12.18 -11.73 24.22
CA GLN A 66 10.89 -12.10 23.66
C GLN A 66 10.37 -11.02 22.71
N ALA A 67 10.41 -9.75 23.12
CA ALA A 67 9.98 -8.62 22.31
C ALA A 67 10.78 -8.48 21.01
N LEU A 68 12.12 -8.63 21.07
CA LEU A 68 12.96 -8.62 19.86
C LEU A 68 12.63 -9.77 18.90
N ARG A 69 12.28 -10.96 19.41
CA ARG A 69 11.84 -12.09 18.57
C ARG A 69 10.49 -11.82 17.93
N GLU A 70 9.51 -11.36 18.71
CA GLU A 70 8.17 -11.04 18.23
C GLU A 70 8.21 -9.93 17.16
N ALA A 71 9.04 -8.91 17.36
CA ALA A 71 9.24 -7.84 16.39
C ALA A 71 9.79 -8.39 15.06
N ARG A 72 10.79 -9.27 15.11
CA ARG A 72 11.34 -9.92 13.90
C ARG A 72 10.32 -10.81 13.20
N GLU A 73 9.58 -11.61 13.95
CA GLU A 73 8.54 -12.48 13.40
C GLU A 73 7.41 -11.67 12.75
N THR A 74 7.00 -10.58 13.39
CA THR A 74 5.99 -9.65 12.87
C THR A 74 6.48 -8.98 11.60
N ASN A 75 7.71 -8.46 11.58
CA ASN A 75 8.30 -7.83 10.40
C ASN A 75 8.40 -8.83 9.24
N ALA A 76 8.89 -10.04 9.50
CA ALA A 76 8.95 -11.11 8.49
C ALA A 76 7.56 -11.50 7.96
N ALA A 77 6.54 -11.57 8.82
CA ALA A 77 5.16 -11.84 8.40
C ALA A 77 4.60 -10.70 7.54
N GLN A 78 4.85 -9.44 7.91
CA GLN A 78 4.46 -8.27 7.12
C GLN A 78 5.13 -8.26 5.75
N GLN A 79 6.44 -8.53 5.68
CA GLN A 79 7.17 -8.62 4.42
C GLN A 79 6.59 -9.68 3.48
N ARG A 80 6.22 -10.86 4.01
CA ARG A 80 5.56 -11.91 3.20
C ARG A 80 4.21 -11.45 2.65
N VAL A 81 3.37 -10.83 3.48
CA VAL A 81 2.07 -10.31 3.03
C VAL A 81 2.24 -9.23 1.96
N LEU A 82 3.25 -8.37 2.09
CA LEU A 82 3.55 -7.35 1.09
C LEU A 82 4.02 -7.98 -0.23
N ALA A 83 4.90 -8.99 -0.16
CA ALA A 83 5.33 -9.74 -1.35
C ALA A 83 4.14 -10.41 -2.06
N ASP A 84 3.28 -11.12 -1.32
CA ASP A 84 2.08 -11.78 -1.87
C ASP A 84 1.11 -10.77 -2.50
N LYS A 85 0.96 -9.58 -1.89
CA LYS A 85 0.13 -8.51 -2.42
C LYS A 85 0.71 -7.93 -3.71
N ASN A 86 2.01 -7.69 -3.76
CA ASN A 86 2.69 -7.17 -4.94
C ASN A 86 2.58 -8.16 -6.10
N GLU A 87 2.83 -9.46 -5.86
CA GLU A 87 2.66 -10.49 -6.88
C GLU A 87 1.22 -10.52 -7.43
N LYS A 88 0.22 -10.41 -6.55
CA LYS A 88 -1.19 -10.32 -6.97
C LYS A 88 -1.46 -9.08 -7.80
N ILE A 89 -0.95 -7.90 -7.40
CA ILE A 89 -1.09 -6.65 -8.14
C ILE A 89 -0.48 -6.80 -9.54
N ASP A 90 0.73 -7.34 -9.64
CA ASP A 90 1.42 -7.55 -10.91
C ASP A 90 0.68 -8.54 -11.81
N SER A 91 0.10 -9.59 -11.23
CA SER A 91 -0.73 -10.55 -11.97
C SER A 91 -2.01 -9.91 -12.51
N LEU A 92 -2.65 -9.03 -11.73
CA LEU A 92 -3.88 -8.35 -12.11
C LEU A 92 -3.63 -7.24 -13.13
N SER A 93 -2.56 -6.46 -12.97
CA SER A 93 -2.14 -5.44 -13.93
C SER A 93 -1.85 -6.08 -15.29
N THR A 94 -1.09 -7.18 -15.31
CA THR A 94 -0.82 -7.94 -16.54
C THR A 94 -2.09 -8.46 -17.20
N ARG A 95 -3.07 -8.95 -16.42
CA ARG A 95 -4.37 -9.41 -16.95
C ARG A 95 -5.20 -8.25 -17.51
N LEU A 96 -5.23 -7.11 -16.83
CA LEU A 96 -5.93 -5.91 -17.29
C LEU A 96 -5.32 -5.39 -18.59
N GLU A 97 -4.00 -5.30 -18.69
CA GLU A 97 -3.31 -4.90 -19.93
C GLU A 97 -3.63 -5.86 -21.09
N LYS A 98 -3.60 -7.17 -20.85
CA LYS A 98 -3.97 -8.17 -21.87
C LYS A 98 -5.43 -8.01 -22.31
N LYS A 99 -6.37 -7.84 -21.37
CA LYS A 99 -7.78 -7.60 -21.70
C LYS A 99 -7.96 -6.30 -22.49
N SER A 100 -7.33 -5.21 -22.06
CA SER A 100 -7.38 -3.92 -22.72
C SER A 100 -6.81 -3.92 -24.14
N ARG A 101 -5.83 -4.80 -24.42
CA ARG A 101 -5.22 -4.94 -25.76
C ARG A 101 -6.00 -5.85 -26.70
N ILE A 102 -6.76 -6.82 -26.17
CA ILE A 102 -7.42 -7.87 -26.97
C ILE A 102 -8.89 -7.54 -27.28
N GLN A 103 -9.53 -6.66 -26.51
CA GLN A 103 -10.90 -6.24 -26.76
C GLN A 103 -11.03 -4.72 -26.52
N PRO A 104 -11.45 -3.90 -27.51
CA PRO A 104 -12.22 -2.72 -27.18
C PRO A 104 -13.38 -3.21 -26.30
N PRO A 105 -13.70 -2.56 -25.17
CA PRO A 105 -14.84 -2.98 -24.37
C PRO A 105 -16.04 -3.02 -25.31
N GLU A 106 -16.69 -4.19 -25.42
CA GLU A 106 -17.99 -4.23 -26.08
C GLU A 106 -18.86 -3.18 -25.39
N PRO A 107 -19.55 -2.31 -26.14
CA PRO A 107 -20.47 -1.38 -25.52
C PRO A 107 -21.39 -2.18 -24.62
N ASP A 108 -21.44 -1.80 -23.34
CA ASP A 108 -22.23 -2.46 -22.32
C ASP A 108 -23.61 -2.82 -22.91
N GLU A 109 -24.12 -4.02 -22.67
CA GLU A 109 -25.39 -4.46 -23.26
C GLU A 109 -26.52 -3.47 -22.90
N GLU A 110 -26.41 -2.80 -21.74
CA GLU A 110 -27.26 -1.69 -21.34
C GLU A 110 -27.09 -0.45 -22.24
N VAL A 111 -25.86 -0.09 -22.62
CA VAL A 111 -25.58 1.00 -23.57
C VAL A 111 -26.08 0.67 -24.98
N LYS A 112 -25.97 -0.59 -25.43
CA LYS A 112 -26.57 -1.03 -26.70
C LYS A 112 -28.09 -0.88 -26.69
N LYS A 113 -28.76 -1.29 -25.61
CA LYS A 113 -30.21 -1.13 -25.42
C LYS A 113 -30.62 0.35 -25.38
N LEU A 114 -29.95 1.16 -24.56
CA LEU A 114 -30.21 2.59 -24.46
C LEU A 114 -30.03 3.30 -25.81
N ARG A 115 -28.99 2.95 -26.59
CA ARG A 115 -28.81 3.49 -27.94
C ARG A 115 -29.95 3.10 -28.88
N ALA A 116 -30.40 1.85 -28.82
CA ALA A 116 -31.53 1.39 -29.64
C ALA A 116 -32.83 2.13 -29.27
N GLU A 117 -33.11 2.29 -27.98
CA GLU A 117 -34.27 3.03 -27.47
C GLU A 117 -34.24 4.51 -27.88
N VAL A 118 -33.10 5.18 -27.71
CA VAL A 118 -32.92 6.58 -28.12
C VAL A 118 -33.10 6.74 -29.62
N THR A 119 -32.58 5.81 -30.43
CA THR A 119 -32.71 5.86 -31.89
C THR A 119 -34.17 5.69 -32.32
N ALA A 120 -34.89 4.75 -31.71
CA ALA A 120 -36.31 4.54 -31.98
C ALA A 120 -37.14 5.80 -31.66
N LEU A 121 -36.88 6.41 -30.51
CA LEU A 121 -37.57 7.63 -30.07
C LEU A 121 -37.24 8.83 -30.98
N ALA A 122 -36.00 8.94 -31.45
CA ALA A 122 -35.60 9.98 -32.40
C ALA A 122 -36.34 9.84 -33.74
N VAL A 123 -36.41 8.63 -34.31
CA VAL A 123 -37.14 8.37 -35.57
C VAL A 123 -38.64 8.66 -35.43
N GLU A 124 -39.24 8.29 -34.29
CA GLU A 124 -40.64 8.62 -34.01
C GLU A 124 -40.87 10.13 -33.98
N ALA A 125 -40.02 10.88 -33.25
CA ALA A 125 -40.12 12.34 -33.17
C ALA A 125 -39.93 13.00 -34.54
N GLU A 126 -38.93 12.58 -35.32
CA GLU A 126 -38.68 13.07 -36.68
C GLU A 126 -39.89 12.83 -37.59
N SER A 127 -40.48 11.62 -37.54
CA SER A 127 -41.65 11.28 -38.34
C SER A 127 -42.86 12.15 -37.98
N ALA A 128 -43.10 12.40 -36.69
CA ALA A 128 -44.21 13.22 -36.22
C ALA A 128 -44.05 14.68 -36.65
N ILE A 129 -42.82 15.22 -36.58
CA ILE A 129 -42.51 16.57 -37.05
C ILE A 129 -42.71 16.65 -38.58
N ALA A 130 -42.20 15.68 -39.33
CA ALA A 130 -42.32 15.65 -40.79
C ALA A 130 -43.78 15.66 -41.25
N VAL A 131 -44.64 14.84 -40.64
CA VAL A 131 -46.08 14.78 -40.96
C VAL A 131 -46.80 16.09 -40.64
N ARG A 132 -46.48 16.71 -39.50
CA ARG A 132 -47.08 18.01 -39.13
C ARG A 132 -46.62 19.13 -40.07
N LEU A 133 -45.35 19.14 -40.48
CA LEU A 133 -44.85 20.12 -41.42
C LEU A 133 -45.46 19.93 -42.81
N SER A 134 -45.55 18.68 -43.32
CA SER A 134 -46.14 18.42 -44.63
C SER A 134 -47.60 18.86 -44.69
N SER A 135 -48.40 18.50 -43.69
CA SER A 135 -49.81 18.93 -43.61
C SER A 135 -49.97 20.46 -43.50
N ALA A 136 -49.09 21.13 -42.75
CA ALA A 136 -49.09 22.60 -42.68
C ALA A 136 -48.73 23.26 -44.02
N PHE A 137 -47.78 22.69 -44.78
CA PHE A 137 -47.45 23.18 -46.12
C PHE A 137 -48.57 22.91 -47.13
N GLU A 138 -49.22 21.74 -47.07
CA GLU A 138 -50.37 21.41 -47.95
C GLU A 138 -51.53 22.39 -47.73
N THR A 139 -51.83 22.72 -46.48
CA THR A 139 -52.88 23.70 -46.16
C THR A 139 -52.53 25.13 -46.61
N LEU A 140 -51.26 25.52 -46.56
CA LEU A 140 -50.77 26.80 -47.12
C LEU A 140 -50.85 26.86 -48.64
N CYS A 141 -50.54 25.77 -49.34
CA CYS A 141 -50.61 25.70 -50.80
C CYS A 141 -52.05 25.62 -51.35
N ALA A 142 -53.02 25.28 -50.51
CA ALA A 142 -54.44 25.23 -50.87
C ALA A 142 -55.16 26.59 -50.77
N TYR A 143 -54.45 27.64 -50.32
CA TYR A 143 -54.88 29.04 -50.35
C TYR A 143 -54.24 29.79 -51.52
#